data_AF-A0A1I5ZIV6-F1
#
_entry.id   AF-A0A1I5ZIV6-F1
#
_cell.length_a   1.000
_cell.length_b   1.000
_cell.length_c   1.000
_cell.angle_alpha   90.00
_cell.angle_beta   90.00
_cell.angle_gamma   90.00
#
_symmetry.space_group_name_H-M   'P 1'
#
loop_
_entity.id
_entity.type
_entity.pdbx_description
1 polymer ?
#
loop_
_entity_poly.entity_id
_entity_poly.type
_entity_poly.pdbx_seq_one_letter_code
_entity_poly.pdbx_strand_id
1 'polypeptide(L)'
;MSTSFRLSVAAAAMAGICTLAPSVSLAQSEEASADASSSSDQSDLVARGEYLSNMAGCRHCHQARDGEPYAGGRVILTPFGRLMSPNITQHEPSGIGGWTRDDFEGALRRGVNKEGGPLYPAMPYNRYTLMSDEDIDALWAYYQTIEPVFNEVETIQLPFPYNVRQGVAVWKELYFEEARYEPREEWDDQLNRGAYLAEGVAHCAACHTTRNSIGGPVADQAYQGAVVDGWYAPNISGSVDSHLNKFDQETLTAYLANEHPDGLAAFGPMYQVADSLSKAERSDVEAISAYILKRAEDDPEGEADEVAELSEDAMARGAAIYEGNCLSCHGDDGMGRDGLAARLVNNGGVNGDNPVNVINVLLQGIEPRNDWGQMPSFYDSLSDEEIADVTNYVRASWGNEVPRLATALDVERARGVAQLDMTGDTDLTAACPVVSLEGVSDGTRDAVRAVADGPVQEGELQDAVASLENDLSDAEYTRKLTVMTSLYCDALAELDEDISEADFRERQLAFMNELNNAIANDG
;
A
#
# COMPACT_ATOMS: atom_id res chain seq x y z
N MET A 1 42.35 56.44 86.28
CA MET A 1 43.37 55.57 86.90
C MET A 1 43.51 54.37 85.99
N SER A 2 44.61 53.96 85.40
CA SER A 2 46.01 54.36 85.28
C SER A 2 46.49 53.46 84.12
N THR A 3 47.11 53.96 83.05
CA THR A 3 48.58 53.83 82.82
C THR A 3 49.12 52.48 83.31
N SER A 4 49.79 51.61 82.55
CA SER A 4 50.75 51.76 81.46
C SER A 4 51.26 50.33 81.17
N PHE A 5 51.50 49.93 79.91
CA PHE A 5 52.81 49.92 79.24
C PHE A 5 53.81 48.84 79.70
N ARG A 6 54.48 48.23 78.70
CA ARG A 6 55.76 47.48 78.69
C ARG A 6 55.67 45.95 78.56
N LEU A 7 56.06 45.40 77.41
CA LEU A 7 57.43 44.98 76.99
C LEU A 7 57.88 43.77 77.82
N SER A 8 58.45 42.66 77.32
CA SER A 8 59.18 42.43 76.07
C SER A 8 59.59 40.93 75.99
N VAL A 9 59.63 40.41 74.75
CA VAL A 9 60.74 39.63 74.13
C VAL A 9 61.04 38.18 74.55
N ALA A 10 61.00 37.30 73.52
CA ALA A 10 61.98 36.28 73.08
C ALA A 10 61.29 34.93 72.77
N ALA A 11 60.99 34.56 71.53
CA ALA A 11 61.86 34.18 70.38
C ALA A 11 62.38 32.71 70.43
N ALA A 12 61.84 31.86 69.53
CA ALA A 12 62.50 30.82 68.71
C ALA A 12 61.41 29.84 68.19
N ALA A 13 60.91 29.95 66.94
CA ALA A 13 61.52 29.62 65.64
C ALA A 13 61.40 28.13 65.23
N MET A 14 60.49 27.85 64.28
CA MET A 14 60.66 27.06 63.03
C MET A 14 59.26 26.66 62.52
N ALA A 15 58.70 27.37 61.52
CA ALA A 15 58.92 27.26 60.07
C ALA A 15 57.84 26.36 59.41
N GLY A 16 56.91 27.01 58.72
CA GLY A 16 55.82 26.40 57.94
C GLY A 16 54.82 27.46 57.46
N ILE A 17 55.26 28.32 56.54
CA ILE A 17 54.47 29.37 55.85
C ILE A 17 53.35 28.68 55.03
N CYS A 18 52.09 28.93 55.37
CA CYS A 18 51.14 29.86 54.71
C CYS A 18 50.86 29.49 53.24
N THR A 19 49.63 29.25 52.79
CA THR A 19 48.57 30.28 52.76
C THR A 19 47.14 29.74 52.60
N LEU A 20 46.25 30.29 53.44
CA LEU A 20 44.91 30.86 53.15
C LEU A 20 43.74 29.97 52.66
N ALA A 21 42.75 29.88 53.56
CA ALA A 21 41.34 29.55 53.32
C ALA A 21 40.61 30.67 52.53
N PRO A 22 39.40 30.40 52.03
CA PRO A 22 38.25 30.81 52.83
C PRO A 22 37.09 29.81 52.86
N SER A 23 36.36 29.87 53.96
CA SER A 23 35.14 29.14 54.30
C SER A 23 34.05 29.35 53.23
N VAL A 24 33.51 28.26 52.69
CA VAL A 24 32.30 28.26 51.86
C VAL A 24 31.20 27.52 52.60
N SER A 25 30.07 28.20 52.68
CA SER A 25 28.78 27.78 53.22
C SER A 25 28.32 26.46 52.61
N LEU A 26 28.01 25.47 53.43
CA LEU A 26 27.27 24.28 53.03
C LEU A 26 25.80 24.68 52.82
N ALA A 27 25.48 25.18 51.63
CA ALA A 27 24.14 25.06 51.09
C ALA A 27 24.04 23.62 50.55
N GLN A 28 23.15 22.82 51.14
CA GLN A 28 22.76 21.53 50.57
C GLN A 28 22.10 21.80 49.22
N SER A 29 22.74 21.33 48.16
CA SER A 29 22.23 21.30 46.80
C SER A 29 21.14 20.23 46.70
N GLU A 30 19.88 20.66 46.75
CA GLU A 30 18.74 19.96 46.15
C GLU A 30 18.74 20.28 44.65
N GLU A 31 19.66 19.68 43.89
CA GLU A 31 19.61 19.64 42.42
C GLU A 31 20.10 18.27 41.95
N ALA A 32 19.19 17.29 41.95
CA ALA A 32 19.34 16.04 41.21
C ALA A 32 17.97 15.34 41.12
N SER A 33 17.05 15.88 40.32
CA SER A 33 15.82 15.14 39.96
C SER A 33 15.15 15.60 38.64
N ALA A 34 15.63 16.66 37.98
CA ALA A 34 14.96 17.22 36.79
C ALA A 34 15.51 16.69 35.44
N ASP A 35 16.69 16.06 35.42
CA ASP A 35 17.37 15.63 34.18
C ASP A 35 17.05 14.17 33.78
N ALA A 36 16.58 13.37 34.74
CA ALA A 36 16.20 11.98 34.50
C ALA A 36 14.78 11.84 33.93
N SER A 37 13.88 12.80 34.21
CA SER A 37 12.51 12.77 33.66
C SER A 37 12.46 13.27 32.22
N SER A 38 13.22 14.31 31.86
CA SER A 38 13.25 14.84 30.48
C SER A 38 13.85 13.85 29.47
N SER A 39 14.85 13.05 29.90
CA SER A 39 15.45 12.01 29.07
C SER A 39 14.58 10.77 28.94
N SER A 40 13.83 10.38 29.98
CA SER A 40 12.84 9.30 29.90
C SER A 40 11.64 9.69 29.05
N ASP A 41 11.13 10.91 29.19
CA ASP A 41 9.98 11.40 28.43
C ASP A 41 10.31 11.44 26.92
N GLN A 42 11.54 11.82 26.56
CA GLN A 42 12.01 11.81 25.18
C GLN A 42 12.21 10.40 24.63
N SER A 43 12.72 9.46 25.45
CA SER A 43 12.85 8.06 25.01
C SER A 43 11.50 7.40 24.81
N ASP A 44 10.52 7.68 25.68
CA ASP A 44 9.17 7.14 25.57
C ASP A 44 8.45 7.70 24.33
N LEU A 45 8.66 8.98 24.01
CA LEU A 45 8.14 9.60 22.80
C LEU A 45 8.70 8.96 21.52
N VAL A 46 10.02 8.72 21.48
CA VAL A 46 10.68 8.04 20.35
C VAL A 46 10.20 6.61 20.22
N ALA A 47 10.08 5.87 21.32
CA ALA A 47 9.57 4.49 21.32
C ALA A 47 8.12 4.43 20.81
N ARG A 48 7.28 5.39 21.20
CA ARG A 48 5.92 5.53 20.67
C ARG A 48 5.93 5.80 19.16
N GLY A 49 6.83 6.66 18.69
CA GLY A 49 7.00 6.95 17.27
C GLY A 49 7.43 5.73 16.45
N GLU A 50 8.39 4.96 16.96
CA GLU A 50 8.82 3.70 16.35
C GLU A 50 7.66 2.71 16.25
N TYR A 51 6.91 2.55 17.35
CA TYR A 51 5.73 1.69 17.42
C TYR A 51 4.69 2.04 16.35
N LEU A 52 4.31 3.33 16.25
CA LEU A 52 3.35 3.83 15.28
C LEU A 52 3.87 3.71 13.84
N SER A 53 5.15 4.01 13.61
CA SER A 53 5.80 3.87 12.29
C SER A 53 5.74 2.42 11.79
N ASN A 54 5.98 1.46 12.70
CA ASN A 54 5.87 0.05 12.40
C ASN A 54 4.41 -0.36 12.10
N MET A 55 3.45 0.01 12.95
CA MET A 55 2.03 -0.33 12.71
C MET A 55 1.47 0.30 11.43
N ALA A 56 1.90 1.52 11.10
CA ALA A 56 1.51 2.20 9.86
C ALA A 56 2.18 1.63 8.60
N GLY A 57 3.16 0.74 8.76
CA GLY A 57 3.86 0.09 7.65
C GLY A 57 4.78 1.04 6.89
N CYS A 58 5.24 2.15 7.48
CA CYS A 58 6.03 3.16 6.79
C CYS A 58 7.28 2.58 6.13
N ARG A 59 7.95 1.64 6.82
CA ARG A 59 9.14 0.93 6.30
C ARG A 59 8.84 0.14 5.03
N HIS A 60 7.68 -0.52 4.93
CA HIS A 60 7.36 -1.34 3.75
C HIS A 60 7.22 -0.51 2.49
N CYS A 61 6.73 0.73 2.60
CA CYS A 61 6.67 1.64 1.47
C CYS A 61 7.99 2.39 1.25
N HIS A 62 8.63 2.88 2.30
CA HIS A 62 9.80 3.76 2.19
C HIS A 62 11.14 3.01 2.27
N GLN A 63 11.20 1.70 2.06
CA GLN A 63 12.47 0.98 2.00
C GLN A 63 13.08 1.04 0.59
N ALA A 64 14.40 1.15 0.52
CA ALA A 64 15.13 1.07 -0.75
C ALA A 64 15.26 -0.37 -1.24
N ARG A 65 15.54 -0.54 -2.54
CA ARG A 65 15.66 -1.86 -3.19
C ARG A 65 16.73 -2.76 -2.58
N ASP A 66 17.79 -2.18 -2.04
CA ASP A 66 18.87 -2.88 -1.35
C ASP A 66 18.55 -3.21 0.12
N GLY A 67 17.36 -2.83 0.59
CA GLY A 67 16.88 -3.10 1.93
C GLY A 67 17.12 -1.97 2.93
N GLU A 68 17.77 -0.86 2.53
CA GLU A 68 17.98 0.27 3.44
C GLU A 68 16.63 0.85 3.91
N PRO A 69 16.34 0.83 5.22
CA PRO A 69 15.04 1.24 5.73
C PRO A 69 14.85 2.75 5.54
N TYR A 70 13.64 3.16 5.18
CA TYR A 70 13.24 4.56 5.04
C TYR A 70 13.94 5.37 3.93
N ALA A 71 14.90 4.77 3.21
CA ALA A 71 15.65 5.41 2.14
C ALA A 71 14.86 5.58 0.81
N GLY A 72 13.64 5.08 0.70
CA GLY A 72 12.76 5.23 -0.46
C GLY A 72 13.18 4.45 -1.70
N GLY A 73 12.34 4.46 -2.74
CA GLY A 73 12.64 3.80 -4.02
C GLY A 73 11.86 2.51 -4.27
N ARG A 74 10.82 2.22 -3.46
CA ARG A 74 9.84 1.19 -3.79
C ARG A 74 8.94 1.67 -4.92
N VAL A 75 8.72 0.83 -5.91
CA VAL A 75 7.74 1.05 -6.98
C VAL A 75 6.35 0.75 -6.42
N ILE A 76 5.41 1.66 -6.63
CA ILE A 76 3.98 1.48 -6.36
C ILE A 76 3.28 1.53 -7.71
N LEU A 77 2.60 0.45 -8.06
CA LEU A 77 1.87 0.33 -9.30
C LEU A 77 0.46 0.86 -9.11
N THR A 78 0.07 1.79 -9.97
CA THR A 78 -1.29 2.34 -9.99
C THR A 78 -1.88 2.14 -11.38
N PRO A 79 -3.22 2.11 -11.51
CA PRO A 79 -3.88 2.14 -12.82
C PRO A 79 -3.51 3.37 -13.68
N PHE A 80 -2.84 4.36 -13.09
CA PHE A 80 -2.44 5.59 -13.73
C PHE A 80 -0.95 5.65 -14.05
N GLY A 81 -0.19 4.58 -13.77
CA GLY A 81 1.26 4.50 -13.94
C GLY A 81 2.01 4.32 -12.63
N ARG A 82 3.32 4.55 -12.67
CA ARG A 82 4.25 4.24 -11.56
C ARG A 82 4.45 5.44 -10.63
N LEU A 83 4.44 5.15 -9.34
CA LEU A 83 4.90 6.06 -8.29
C LEU A 83 6.08 5.43 -7.58
N MET A 84 7.01 6.25 -7.11
CA MET A 84 8.12 5.78 -6.28
C MET A 84 8.04 6.43 -4.91
N SER A 85 8.25 5.63 -3.86
CA SER A 85 8.29 6.17 -2.50
C SER A 85 9.51 7.08 -2.31
N PRO A 86 9.35 8.26 -1.68
CA PRO A 86 10.47 9.13 -1.39
C PRO A 86 11.34 8.57 -0.26
N ASN A 87 12.58 9.04 -0.20
CA ASN A 87 13.44 8.88 0.97
C ASN A 87 12.91 9.77 2.11
N ILE A 88 12.72 9.18 3.29
CA ILE A 88 12.23 9.86 4.50
C ILE A 88 13.23 9.79 5.67
N THR A 89 14.51 9.51 5.37
CA THR A 89 15.61 9.65 6.33
C THR A 89 15.97 11.13 6.56
N GLN A 90 16.82 11.41 7.54
CA GLN A 90 17.31 12.78 7.84
C GLN A 90 18.35 13.30 6.83
N HIS A 91 18.54 12.65 5.68
CA HIS A 91 19.50 13.09 4.68
C HIS A 91 19.05 14.39 3.98
N GLU A 92 19.98 15.32 3.78
CA GLU A 92 19.79 16.49 2.93
C GLU A 92 20.66 16.39 1.66
N PRO A 93 20.11 16.65 0.45
CA PRO A 93 18.76 17.15 0.17
C PRO A 93 17.73 16.05 -0.11
N SER A 94 18.15 14.78 -0.18
CA SER A 94 17.31 13.73 -0.75
C SER A 94 16.23 13.17 0.19
N GLY A 95 16.32 13.40 1.50
CA GLY A 95 15.33 13.01 2.50
C GLY A 95 14.62 14.19 3.17
N ILE A 96 14.16 13.99 4.41
CA ILE A 96 13.41 14.98 5.19
C ILE A 96 14.28 15.83 6.14
N GLY A 97 15.61 15.77 6.03
CA GLY A 97 16.52 16.46 6.96
C GLY A 97 16.28 17.98 7.09
N GLY A 98 15.83 18.61 6.01
CA GLY A 98 15.51 20.05 6.00
C GLY A 98 14.04 20.39 6.25
N TRP A 99 13.22 19.43 6.66
CA TRP A 99 11.80 19.62 6.94
C TRP A 99 11.60 20.11 8.38
N THR A 100 10.53 20.87 8.59
CA THR A 100 10.03 21.17 9.94
C THR A 100 9.01 20.12 10.37
N ARG A 101 8.68 20.09 11.67
CA ARG A 101 7.57 19.30 12.20
C ARG A 101 6.25 19.61 11.47
N ASP A 102 6.01 20.88 11.13
CA ASP A 102 4.78 21.29 10.44
C ASP A 102 4.76 20.85 8.97
N ASP A 103 5.92 20.74 8.32
CA ASP A 103 6.02 20.16 6.98
C ASP A 103 5.70 18.65 7.03
N PHE A 104 6.23 17.96 8.03
CA PHE A 104 5.98 16.54 8.26
C PHE A 104 4.50 16.25 8.57
N GLU A 105 3.91 17.03 9.47
CA GLU A 105 2.47 17.02 9.77
C GLU A 105 1.63 17.33 8.53
N GLY A 106 2.06 18.32 7.73
CA GLY A 106 1.43 18.65 6.45
C GLY A 106 1.42 17.50 5.45
N ALA A 107 2.52 16.75 5.34
CA ALA A 107 2.57 15.57 4.48
C ALA A 107 1.68 14.43 4.99
N LEU A 108 1.76 14.13 6.29
CA LEU A 108 1.02 13.02 6.87
C LEU A 108 -0.48 13.26 6.87
N ARG A 109 -0.93 14.44 7.29
CA ARG A 109 -2.34 14.67 7.60
C ARG A 109 -3.06 15.51 6.57
N ARG A 110 -2.34 16.40 5.89
CA ARG A 110 -2.91 17.31 4.91
C ARG A 110 -2.52 16.93 3.49
N GLY A 111 -1.69 15.91 3.27
CA GLY A 111 -1.28 15.49 1.93
C GLY A 111 -0.61 16.60 1.14
N VAL A 112 0.25 17.41 1.77
CA VAL A 112 1.03 18.47 1.11
C VAL A 112 2.53 18.23 1.27
N ASN A 113 3.30 18.48 0.22
CA ASN A 113 4.76 18.42 0.29
C ASN A 113 5.33 19.68 0.96
N LYS A 114 6.65 19.71 1.15
CA LYS A 114 7.39 20.84 1.73
C LYS A 114 7.15 22.17 1.00
N GLU A 115 6.93 22.14 -0.30
CA GLU A 115 6.63 23.34 -1.12
C GLU A 115 5.15 23.73 -1.12
N GLY A 116 4.28 22.97 -0.42
CA GLY A 116 2.83 23.20 -0.33
C GLY A 116 2.01 22.61 -1.48
N GLY A 117 2.63 21.86 -2.40
CA GLY A 117 1.95 21.14 -3.47
C GLY A 117 1.28 19.85 -2.99
N PRO A 118 0.19 19.39 -3.63
CA PRO A 118 -0.55 18.22 -3.18
C PRO A 118 0.23 16.92 -3.45
N LEU A 119 0.24 16.01 -2.47
CA LEU A 119 0.78 14.65 -2.59
C LEU A 119 -0.21 13.74 -3.33
N TYR A 120 0.33 12.74 -4.02
CA TYR A 120 -0.51 11.68 -4.60
C TYR A 120 -1.10 10.81 -3.49
N PRO A 121 -2.36 10.38 -3.62
CA PRO A 121 -3.07 9.63 -2.57
C PRO A 121 -2.59 8.18 -2.38
N ALA A 122 -1.54 7.76 -3.12
CA ALA A 122 -0.79 6.56 -2.78
C ALA A 122 -0.14 6.68 -1.39
N MET A 123 0.16 7.90 -0.94
CA MET A 123 0.38 8.20 0.46
C MET A 123 -1.00 8.32 1.14
N PRO A 124 -1.35 7.50 2.14
CA PRO A 124 -2.70 7.44 2.71
C PRO A 124 -2.97 8.59 3.71
N TYR A 125 -2.71 9.84 3.31
CA TYR A 125 -2.92 11.02 4.15
C TYR A 125 -4.38 11.24 4.52
N ASN A 126 -5.31 10.74 3.70
CA ASN A 126 -6.75 10.73 3.97
C ASN A 126 -7.15 9.76 5.10
N ARG A 127 -6.22 8.94 5.58
CA ARG A 127 -6.37 8.07 6.75
C ARG A 127 -5.55 8.56 7.92
N TYR A 128 -4.28 8.88 7.70
CA TYR A 128 -3.42 9.47 8.73
C TYR A 128 -3.93 10.82 9.27
N THR A 129 -4.79 11.52 8.52
CA THR A 129 -5.58 12.65 9.04
C THR A 129 -6.25 12.34 10.37
N LEU A 130 -6.62 11.09 10.68
CA LEU A 130 -7.25 10.72 11.96
C LEU A 130 -6.28 10.67 13.15
N MET A 131 -4.96 10.63 12.93
CA MET A 131 -3.96 10.51 13.99
C MET A 131 -4.00 11.70 14.96
N SER A 132 -3.70 11.47 16.24
CA SER A 132 -3.61 12.58 17.20
C SER A 132 -2.37 13.45 16.96
N ASP A 133 -2.37 14.69 17.45
CA ASP A 133 -1.18 15.55 17.33
C ASP A 133 0.00 14.96 18.10
N GLU A 134 -0.26 14.31 19.24
CA GLU A 134 0.74 13.61 20.05
C GLU A 134 1.39 12.45 19.29
N ASP A 135 0.63 11.73 18.46
CA ASP A 135 1.14 10.62 17.66
C ASP A 135 1.97 11.10 16.48
N ILE A 136 1.63 12.27 15.91
CA ILE A 136 2.46 12.95 14.92
C ILE A 136 3.77 13.43 15.54
N ASP A 137 3.73 13.97 16.75
CA ASP A 137 4.93 14.41 17.48
C ASP A 137 5.83 13.22 17.82
N ALA A 138 5.25 12.08 18.20
CA ALA A 138 5.97 10.84 18.45
C ALA A 138 6.65 10.33 17.16
N LEU A 139 5.92 10.25 16.06
CA LEU A 139 6.48 9.90 14.75
C LEU A 139 7.62 10.84 14.39
N TRP A 140 7.40 12.15 14.44
CA TRP A 140 8.44 13.13 14.13
C TRP A 140 9.69 12.91 14.98
N ALA A 141 9.54 12.75 16.30
CA ALA A 141 10.64 12.47 17.21
C ALA A 141 11.43 11.21 16.82
N TYR A 142 10.73 10.13 16.44
CA TYR A 142 11.39 8.91 15.95
C TYR A 142 12.15 9.15 14.64
N TYR A 143 11.53 9.81 13.66
CA TYR A 143 12.17 10.09 12.38
C TYR A 143 13.42 10.96 12.51
N GLN A 144 13.50 11.84 13.51
CA GLN A 144 14.72 12.60 13.84
C GLN A 144 15.89 11.72 14.31
N THR A 145 15.64 10.47 14.71
CA THR A 145 16.67 9.52 15.16
C THR A 145 17.19 8.61 14.04
N ILE A 146 16.54 8.62 12.87
CA ILE A 146 16.90 7.73 11.76
C ILE A 146 18.17 8.22 11.08
N GLU A 147 19.11 7.30 10.86
CA GLU A 147 20.38 7.58 10.20
C GLU A 147 20.14 8.18 8.79
N PRO A 148 20.80 9.29 8.44
CA PRO A 148 20.75 9.86 7.10
C PRO A 148 21.30 8.89 6.04
N VAL A 149 20.49 8.54 5.05
CA VAL A 149 20.94 7.77 3.88
C VAL A 149 20.71 8.59 2.62
N PHE A 150 21.77 8.79 1.82
CA PHE A 150 21.62 9.42 0.51
C PHE A 150 20.95 8.44 -0.46
N ASN A 151 19.73 8.76 -0.86
CA ASN A 151 19.07 8.12 -2.00
C ASN A 151 18.12 9.13 -2.66
N GLU A 152 18.45 9.57 -3.87
CA GLU A 152 17.61 10.48 -4.65
C GLU A 152 16.67 9.67 -5.55
N VAL A 153 15.36 9.89 -5.38
CA VAL A 153 14.31 9.13 -6.06
C VAL A 153 13.44 10.05 -6.88
N GLU A 154 13.28 9.75 -8.17
CA GLU A 154 12.25 10.38 -8.98
C GLU A 154 10.88 9.80 -8.61
N THR A 155 10.17 10.54 -7.75
CA THR A 155 8.93 10.06 -7.10
C THR A 155 7.71 9.98 -8.02
N ILE A 156 7.68 10.76 -9.11
CA ILE A 156 6.54 10.85 -10.01
C ILE A 156 6.96 10.33 -11.38
N GLN A 157 6.53 9.12 -11.72
CA GLN A 157 6.71 8.53 -13.04
C GLN A 157 5.38 8.35 -13.78
N LEU A 158 4.35 9.09 -13.33
CA LEU A 158 3.06 9.08 -13.98
C LEU A 158 3.13 9.75 -15.37
N PRO A 159 2.46 9.19 -16.39
CA PRO A 159 2.28 9.86 -17.67
C PRO A 159 1.31 11.04 -17.54
N PHE A 160 1.28 11.88 -18.57
CA PHE A 160 0.21 12.86 -18.73
C PHE A 160 -1.15 12.14 -18.93
N PRO A 161 -2.27 12.66 -18.40
CA PRO A 161 -2.41 13.91 -17.63
C PRO A 161 -2.15 13.76 -16.12
N TYR A 162 -1.89 12.55 -15.64
CA TYR A 162 -1.81 12.25 -14.21
C TYR A 162 -0.59 12.87 -13.51
N ASN A 163 0.43 13.28 -14.26
CA ASN A 163 1.58 14.04 -13.75
C ASN A 163 1.25 15.51 -13.39
N VAL A 164 0.07 16.03 -13.76
CA VAL A 164 -0.32 17.42 -13.53
C VAL A 164 -0.86 17.62 -12.10
N ARG A 165 -0.08 18.30 -11.26
CA ARG A 165 -0.40 18.53 -9.83
C ARG A 165 -1.75 19.21 -9.57
N GLN A 166 -2.26 20.03 -10.50
CA GLN A 166 -3.58 20.67 -10.36
C GLN A 166 -4.71 19.63 -10.37
N GLY A 167 -4.58 18.56 -11.16
CA GLY A 167 -5.54 17.45 -11.14
C GLY A 167 -5.58 16.77 -9.77
N VAL A 168 -4.41 16.60 -9.15
CA VAL A 168 -4.29 16.04 -7.78
C VAL A 168 -4.91 16.95 -6.73
N ALA A 169 -4.84 18.27 -6.90
CA ALA A 169 -5.52 19.21 -6.00
C ALA A 169 -7.05 19.08 -6.08
N VAL A 170 -7.61 18.94 -7.29
CA VAL A 170 -9.05 18.69 -7.49
C VAL A 170 -9.45 17.34 -6.91
N TRP A 171 -8.66 16.30 -7.15
CA TRP A 171 -8.88 14.98 -6.56
C TRP A 171 -8.94 15.06 -5.03
N LYS A 172 -7.99 15.77 -4.42
CA LYS A 172 -7.94 15.95 -2.97
C LYS A 172 -9.21 16.65 -2.46
N GLU A 173 -9.66 17.72 -3.11
CA GLU A 173 -10.90 18.42 -2.71
C GLU A 173 -12.14 17.50 -2.71
N LEU A 174 -12.17 16.49 -3.59
CA LEU A 174 -13.30 15.55 -3.68
C LEU A 174 -13.26 14.44 -2.63
N TYR A 175 -12.07 13.99 -2.21
CA TYR A 175 -11.89 12.75 -1.44
C TYR A 175 -11.13 12.90 -0.12
N PHE A 176 -10.73 14.11 0.25
CA PHE A 176 -10.02 14.39 1.49
C PHE A 176 -10.83 15.33 2.38
N GLU A 177 -11.07 14.87 3.60
CA GLU A 177 -11.59 15.68 4.70
C GLU A 177 -10.53 15.72 5.82
N GLU A 178 -10.19 16.92 6.28
CA GLU A 178 -9.31 17.06 7.44
C GLU A 178 -10.10 16.74 8.71
N ALA A 179 -9.65 15.75 9.47
CA ALA A 179 -10.35 15.26 10.65
C ALA A 179 -9.38 14.96 11.79
N ARG A 180 -9.93 14.57 12.94
CA ARG A 180 -9.24 13.88 14.03
C ARG A 180 -10.13 12.71 14.41
N TYR A 181 -9.55 11.61 14.87
CA TYR A 181 -10.38 10.55 15.43
C TYR A 181 -11.08 11.05 16.70
N GLU A 182 -12.41 10.98 16.70
CA GLU A 182 -13.24 11.28 17.85
C GLU A 182 -13.85 9.97 18.38
N PRO A 183 -13.57 9.59 19.64
CA PRO A 183 -14.16 8.40 20.25
C PRO A 183 -15.68 8.47 20.27
N ARG A 184 -16.33 7.35 19.95
CA ARG A 184 -17.78 7.19 20.01
C ARG A 184 -18.21 6.82 21.42
N GLU A 185 -19.21 7.52 21.97
CA GLU A 185 -19.68 7.33 23.34
C GLU A 185 -20.33 5.95 23.55
N GLU A 186 -20.92 5.38 22.50
CA GLU A 186 -21.54 4.06 22.52
C GLU A 186 -20.54 2.89 22.47
N TRP A 187 -19.27 3.17 22.18
CA TRP A 187 -18.20 2.19 22.11
C TRP A 187 -17.34 2.22 23.37
N ASP A 188 -16.87 1.06 23.79
CA ASP A 188 -15.91 0.97 24.88
C ASP A 188 -14.49 1.38 24.42
N ASP A 189 -13.55 1.37 25.36
CA ASP A 189 -12.16 1.76 25.10
C ASP A 189 -11.50 0.86 24.05
N GLN A 190 -11.84 -0.43 24.02
CA GLN A 190 -11.27 -1.39 23.07
C GLN A 190 -11.73 -1.09 21.65
N LEU A 191 -13.03 -0.89 21.44
CA LEU A 191 -13.59 -0.56 20.13
C LEU A 191 -13.10 0.79 19.63
N ASN A 192 -13.04 1.81 20.50
CA ASN A 192 -12.49 3.12 20.11
C ASN A 192 -11.00 3.05 19.76
N ARG A 193 -10.21 2.27 20.52
CA ARG A 193 -8.81 2.00 20.19
C ARG A 193 -8.68 1.30 18.85
N GLY A 194 -9.49 0.27 18.61
CA GLY A 194 -9.52 -0.49 17.37
C GLY A 194 -9.85 0.36 16.16
N ALA A 195 -10.85 1.23 16.28
CA ALA A 195 -11.25 2.17 15.24
C ALA A 195 -10.14 3.18 14.91
N TYR A 196 -9.52 3.78 15.93
CA TYR A 196 -8.38 4.69 15.74
C TYR A 196 -7.24 4.03 14.95
N LEU A 197 -6.90 2.80 15.35
CA LEU A 197 -5.80 2.06 14.73
C LEU A 197 -6.15 1.59 13.33
N ALA A 198 -7.33 0.99 13.13
CA ALA A 198 -7.72 0.43 11.84
C ALA A 198 -8.01 1.52 10.78
N GLU A 199 -8.69 2.61 11.15
CA GLU A 199 -9.06 3.66 10.20
C GLU A 199 -7.93 4.66 9.95
N GLY A 200 -7.12 4.93 10.98
CA GLY A 200 -6.06 5.93 10.94
C GLY A 200 -4.68 5.32 10.70
N VAL A 201 -4.15 4.64 11.70
CA VAL A 201 -2.73 4.23 11.74
C VAL A 201 -2.43 3.10 10.75
N ALA A 202 -3.21 2.02 10.75
CA ALA A 202 -3.09 0.86 9.86
C ALA A 202 -3.96 0.96 8.59
N HIS A 203 -4.81 2.00 8.50
CA HIS A 203 -5.51 2.44 7.28
C HIS A 203 -6.19 1.33 6.46
N CYS A 204 -6.86 0.37 7.09
CA CYS A 204 -7.46 -0.82 6.45
C CYS A 204 -8.36 -0.46 5.25
N ALA A 205 -9.17 0.61 5.38
CA ALA A 205 -10.05 1.08 4.32
C ALA A 205 -9.31 1.64 3.08
N ALA A 206 -7.99 1.92 3.16
CA ALA A 206 -7.21 2.38 2.02
C ALA A 206 -7.04 1.28 0.95
N CYS A 207 -7.00 0.01 1.36
CA CYS A 207 -6.89 -1.12 0.47
C CYS A 207 -8.25 -1.79 0.21
N HIS A 208 -9.07 -1.90 1.26
CA HIS A 208 -10.30 -2.69 1.18
C HIS A 208 -11.53 -1.93 0.66
N THR A 209 -11.45 -0.64 0.34
CA THR A 209 -12.60 0.12 -0.21
C THR A 209 -12.51 0.22 -1.73
N THR A 210 -13.63 -0.04 -2.42
CA THR A 210 -13.73 0.08 -3.87
C THR A 210 -13.30 1.47 -4.34
N ARG A 211 -12.65 1.52 -5.50
CA ARG A 211 -12.19 2.77 -6.12
C ARG A 211 -12.89 3.00 -7.45
N ASN A 212 -13.23 4.25 -7.73
CA ASN A 212 -13.76 4.67 -9.01
C ASN A 212 -12.66 4.81 -10.07
N SER A 213 -13.04 5.19 -11.29
CA SER A 213 -12.14 5.33 -12.46
C SER A 213 -11.01 6.36 -12.29
N ILE A 214 -11.13 7.30 -11.35
CA ILE A 214 -10.07 8.28 -11.01
C ILE A 214 -9.34 7.94 -9.71
N GLY A 215 -9.52 6.71 -9.21
CA GLY A 215 -8.83 6.18 -8.03
C GLY A 215 -9.38 6.68 -6.69
N GLY A 216 -10.49 7.42 -6.69
CA GLY A 216 -11.16 7.89 -5.47
C GLY A 216 -11.94 6.76 -4.79
N PRO A 217 -11.96 6.69 -3.43
CA PRO A 217 -12.77 5.71 -2.71
C PRO A 217 -14.27 5.96 -2.94
N VAL A 218 -15.02 4.86 -3.07
CA VAL A 218 -16.49 4.87 -3.25
C VAL A 218 -17.14 4.61 -1.89
N ALA A 219 -17.75 5.65 -1.31
CA ALA A 219 -18.17 5.64 0.10
C ALA A 219 -19.26 4.61 0.43
N ASP A 220 -20.20 4.39 -0.49
CA ASP A 220 -21.27 3.38 -0.39
C ASP A 220 -20.78 1.94 -0.66
N GLN A 221 -19.52 1.79 -1.09
CA GLN A 221 -18.82 0.53 -1.28
C GLN A 221 -17.58 0.42 -0.39
N ALA A 222 -17.63 1.06 0.79
CA ALA A 222 -16.60 0.93 1.80
C ALA A 222 -16.39 -0.55 2.15
N TYR A 223 -15.13 -0.98 2.24
CA TYR A 223 -14.74 -2.35 2.62
C TYR A 223 -15.15 -3.48 1.66
N GLN A 224 -15.73 -3.19 0.48
CA GLN A 224 -16.16 -4.19 -0.50
C GLN A 224 -15.04 -4.73 -1.41
N GLY A 225 -13.79 -4.38 -1.13
CA GLY A 225 -12.62 -4.87 -1.85
C GLY A 225 -12.18 -3.98 -3.01
N ALA A 226 -10.90 -4.08 -3.38
CA ALA A 226 -10.34 -3.33 -4.50
C ALA A 226 -9.02 -3.95 -4.99
N VAL A 227 -8.66 -3.70 -6.24
CA VAL A 227 -7.31 -3.93 -6.72
C VAL A 227 -6.43 -2.74 -6.34
N VAL A 228 -5.38 -2.98 -5.55
CA VAL A 228 -4.39 -2.01 -5.11
C VAL A 228 -3.00 -2.59 -5.33
N ASP A 229 -2.13 -1.83 -5.98
CA ASP A 229 -0.74 -2.24 -6.26
C ASP A 229 -0.66 -3.55 -7.07
N GLY A 230 -1.63 -3.81 -7.94
CA GLY A 230 -1.73 -5.05 -8.72
C GLY A 230 -2.25 -6.26 -7.94
N TRP A 231 -2.57 -6.11 -6.66
CA TRP A 231 -3.14 -7.16 -5.81
C TRP A 231 -4.58 -6.86 -5.46
N TYR A 232 -5.41 -7.89 -5.29
CA TYR A 232 -6.79 -7.73 -4.85
C TYR A 232 -6.89 -7.82 -3.33
N ALA A 233 -7.29 -6.72 -2.70
CA ALA A 233 -7.69 -6.67 -1.30
C ALA A 233 -9.14 -7.18 -1.19
N PRO A 234 -9.40 -8.32 -0.50
CA PRO A 234 -10.73 -8.93 -0.50
C PRO A 234 -11.82 -8.09 0.16
N ASN A 235 -13.08 -8.34 -0.20
CA ASN A 235 -14.24 -7.82 0.52
C ASN A 235 -14.18 -8.25 2.01
N ILE A 236 -14.15 -7.25 2.90
CA ILE A 236 -14.21 -7.39 4.37
C ILE A 236 -15.35 -6.55 4.97
N SER A 237 -16.37 -6.22 4.17
CA SER A 237 -17.61 -5.60 4.65
C SER A 237 -18.48 -6.60 5.40
N GLY A 238 -19.65 -6.17 5.88
CA GLY A 238 -20.68 -7.07 6.43
C GLY A 238 -21.54 -7.82 5.41
N SER A 239 -21.25 -7.73 4.10
CA SER A 239 -22.02 -8.44 3.08
C SER A 239 -21.89 -9.97 3.20
N VAL A 240 -22.84 -10.71 2.64
CA VAL A 240 -22.94 -12.18 2.79
C VAL A 240 -21.75 -12.93 2.17
N ASP A 241 -21.20 -12.41 1.09
CA ASP A 241 -20.04 -12.87 0.33
C ASP A 241 -18.69 -12.45 0.96
N SER A 242 -18.72 -11.61 2.00
CA SER A 242 -17.53 -11.13 2.68
C SER A 242 -16.68 -12.28 3.24
N HIS A 243 -15.38 -12.18 3.01
CA HIS A 243 -14.41 -13.14 3.53
C HIS A 243 -14.21 -12.99 5.04
N LEU A 244 -14.60 -11.83 5.60
CA LEU A 244 -14.59 -11.58 7.03
C LEU A 244 -15.52 -12.54 7.79
N ASN A 245 -16.61 -13.01 7.16
CA ASN A 245 -17.58 -13.94 7.76
C ASN A 245 -16.97 -15.31 8.12
N LYS A 246 -15.75 -15.60 7.67
CA LYS A 246 -15.01 -16.84 8.00
C LYS A 246 -14.15 -16.71 9.26
N PHE A 247 -14.10 -15.53 9.87
CA PHE A 247 -13.33 -15.26 11.07
C PHE A 247 -14.25 -15.00 12.26
N ASP A 248 -13.81 -15.47 13.42
CA ASP A 248 -14.15 -14.86 14.70
C ASP A 248 -13.00 -13.93 15.15
N GLN A 249 -13.16 -13.28 16.31
CA GLN A 249 -12.14 -12.36 16.80
C GLN A 249 -10.80 -13.05 17.06
N GLU A 250 -10.80 -14.27 17.62
CA GLU A 250 -9.58 -15.01 17.95
C GLU A 250 -8.78 -15.34 16.68
N THR A 251 -9.45 -15.92 15.69
CA THR A 251 -8.84 -16.27 14.41
C THR A 251 -8.44 -15.03 13.60
N LEU A 252 -9.22 -13.95 13.62
CA LEU A 252 -8.81 -12.70 12.96
C LEU A 252 -7.58 -12.09 13.63
N THR A 253 -7.53 -12.08 14.96
CA THR A 253 -6.37 -11.60 15.71
C THR A 253 -5.12 -12.44 15.42
N ALA A 254 -5.25 -13.77 15.36
CA ALA A 254 -4.15 -14.65 15.00
C ALA A 254 -3.67 -14.41 13.56
N TYR A 255 -4.60 -14.23 12.61
CA TYR A 255 -4.25 -13.92 11.22
C TYR A 255 -3.50 -12.58 11.09
N LEU A 256 -4.02 -11.51 11.71
CA LEU A 256 -3.39 -10.19 11.70
C LEU A 256 -2.06 -10.17 12.45
N ALA A 257 -1.88 -11.00 13.47
CA ALA A 257 -0.61 -11.17 14.17
C ALA A 257 0.39 -12.10 13.45
N ASN A 258 0.07 -12.54 12.23
CA ASN A 258 0.91 -13.44 11.41
C ASN A 258 1.14 -14.83 12.06
N GLU A 259 0.14 -15.37 12.76
CA GLU A 259 0.21 -16.66 13.48
C GLU A 259 -0.43 -17.83 12.71
N HIS A 260 -0.95 -17.54 11.53
CA HIS A 260 -1.47 -18.49 10.56
C HIS A 260 -2.57 -19.45 11.05
N PRO A 261 -3.71 -18.94 11.55
CA PRO A 261 -4.79 -19.77 12.09
C PRO A 261 -5.31 -20.75 11.03
N ASP A 262 -5.42 -22.03 11.42
CA ASP A 262 -5.84 -23.13 10.55
C ASP A 262 -5.08 -23.19 9.21
N GLY A 263 -3.79 -22.83 9.21
CA GLY A 263 -2.94 -22.83 8.02
C GLY A 263 -3.21 -21.69 7.04
N LEU A 264 -4.01 -20.68 7.41
CA LEU A 264 -4.22 -19.48 6.58
C LEU A 264 -3.07 -18.51 6.73
N ALA A 265 -2.44 -18.10 5.63
CA ALA A 265 -1.39 -17.09 5.65
C ALA A 265 -1.75 -15.85 4.83
N ALA A 266 -1.32 -14.69 5.31
CA ALA A 266 -1.37 -13.45 4.54
C ALA A 266 -0.26 -13.47 3.47
N PHE A 267 -0.53 -12.89 2.32
CA PHE A 267 0.43 -12.79 1.22
C PHE A 267 0.28 -11.43 0.50
N GLY A 268 1.20 -11.16 -0.44
CA GLY A 268 1.24 -9.87 -1.14
C GLY A 268 1.33 -8.68 -0.16
N PRO A 269 0.61 -7.58 -0.41
CA PRO A 269 0.56 -6.43 0.50
C PRO A 269 0.00 -6.75 1.90
N MET A 270 -0.94 -7.71 2.04
CA MET A 270 -1.46 -8.04 3.38
C MET A 270 -0.45 -8.78 4.26
N TYR A 271 0.53 -9.48 3.67
CA TYR A 271 1.67 -9.99 4.46
C TYR A 271 2.44 -8.85 5.13
N GLN A 272 2.59 -7.70 4.46
CA GLN A 272 3.30 -6.55 5.04
C GLN A 272 2.53 -6.00 6.24
N VAL A 273 1.21 -5.94 6.15
CA VAL A 273 0.36 -5.55 7.28
C VAL A 273 0.47 -6.54 8.43
N ALA A 274 0.40 -7.85 8.15
CA ALA A 274 0.55 -8.89 9.17
C ALA A 274 1.95 -8.88 9.81
N ASP A 275 3.02 -8.69 9.03
CA ASP A 275 4.39 -8.54 9.53
C ASP A 275 4.52 -7.31 10.43
N SER A 276 3.93 -6.17 10.05
CA SER A 276 3.86 -4.97 10.89
C SER A 276 3.12 -5.23 12.22
N LEU A 277 1.92 -5.80 12.15
CA LEU A 277 1.07 -6.03 13.33
C LEU A 277 1.59 -7.16 14.24
N SER A 278 2.33 -8.13 13.72
CA SER A 278 2.99 -9.16 14.54
C SER A 278 3.99 -8.59 15.57
N LYS A 279 4.47 -7.36 15.33
CA LYS A 279 5.38 -6.64 16.23
C LYS A 279 4.65 -5.64 17.13
N ALA A 280 3.34 -5.49 16.97
CA ALA A 280 2.51 -4.61 17.79
C ALA A 280 2.15 -5.26 19.13
N GLU A 281 1.60 -4.48 20.06
CA GLU A 281 1.04 -5.05 21.29
C GLU A 281 -0.18 -5.90 20.93
N ARG A 282 -0.28 -7.10 21.51
CA ARG A 282 -1.39 -8.01 21.22
C ARG A 282 -2.76 -7.35 21.43
N SER A 283 -2.90 -6.54 22.47
CA SER A 283 -4.14 -5.81 22.79
C SER A 283 -4.57 -4.84 21.69
N ASP A 284 -3.61 -4.25 20.96
CA ASP A 284 -3.92 -3.37 19.83
C ASP A 284 -4.38 -4.18 18.61
N VAL A 285 -3.80 -5.36 18.37
CA VAL A 285 -4.26 -6.28 17.31
C VAL A 285 -5.67 -6.81 17.63
N GLU A 286 -5.91 -7.18 18.89
CA GLU A 286 -7.23 -7.59 19.37
C GLU A 286 -8.27 -6.47 19.23
N ALA A 287 -7.88 -5.22 19.50
CA ALA A 287 -8.73 -4.05 19.33
C ALA A 287 -9.08 -3.82 17.84
N ILE A 288 -8.09 -3.92 16.94
CA ILE A 288 -8.33 -3.86 15.48
C ILE A 288 -9.30 -4.95 15.06
N SER A 289 -9.09 -6.20 15.49
CA SER A 289 -10.00 -7.31 15.17
C SER A 289 -11.42 -7.07 15.69
N ALA A 290 -11.56 -6.62 16.95
CA ALA A 290 -12.85 -6.29 17.55
C ALA A 290 -13.58 -5.22 16.73
N TYR A 291 -12.88 -4.15 16.35
CA TYR A 291 -13.44 -3.07 15.56
C TYR A 291 -13.88 -3.53 14.17
N ILE A 292 -13.02 -4.23 13.41
CA ILE A 292 -13.33 -4.67 12.05
C ILE A 292 -14.57 -5.58 12.03
N LEU A 293 -14.66 -6.52 12.96
CA LEU A 293 -15.84 -7.38 13.09
C LEU A 293 -17.08 -6.58 13.50
N LYS A 294 -16.96 -5.69 14.50
CA LYS A 294 -18.09 -4.90 14.99
C LYS A 294 -18.63 -3.94 13.94
N ARG A 295 -17.76 -3.29 13.18
CA ARG A 295 -18.11 -2.34 12.11
C ARG A 295 -18.86 -3.04 10.97
N ALA A 296 -18.49 -4.27 10.65
CA ALA A 296 -19.15 -5.07 9.61
C ALA A 296 -20.59 -5.44 9.99
N GLU A 297 -20.92 -5.60 11.27
CA GLU A 297 -22.31 -5.84 11.71
C GLU A 297 -23.29 -4.71 11.32
N ASP A 298 -22.77 -3.50 11.13
CA ASP A 298 -23.56 -2.31 10.76
C ASP A 298 -23.67 -2.10 9.24
N ASP A 299 -22.95 -2.88 8.43
CA ASP A 299 -23.04 -2.80 6.97
C ASP A 299 -24.35 -3.40 6.46
N PRO A 300 -24.93 -2.87 5.36
CA PRO A 300 -26.10 -3.48 4.76
C PRO A 300 -25.78 -4.91 4.29
N GLU A 301 -26.70 -5.84 4.53
CA GLU A 301 -26.64 -7.17 3.95
C GLU A 301 -26.67 -7.05 2.41
N GLY A 302 -25.49 -7.12 1.79
CA GLY A 302 -25.33 -7.15 0.33
C GLY A 302 -25.94 -8.41 -0.27
N GLU A 303 -26.10 -8.43 -1.60
CA GLU A 303 -26.51 -9.63 -2.33
C GLU A 303 -25.29 -10.53 -2.55
N ALA A 304 -25.50 -11.86 -2.52
CA ALA A 304 -24.44 -12.80 -2.88
C ALA A 304 -24.23 -12.77 -4.40
N ASP A 305 -22.97 -12.72 -4.82
CA ASP A 305 -22.64 -12.80 -6.24
C ASP A 305 -22.98 -14.19 -6.83
N GLU A 306 -23.26 -14.20 -8.14
CA GLU A 306 -23.43 -15.43 -8.90
C GLU A 306 -22.09 -16.16 -9.02
N VAL A 307 -22.09 -17.47 -8.76
CA VAL A 307 -20.88 -18.31 -8.87
C VAL A 307 -20.60 -18.61 -10.35
N ALA A 308 -19.37 -18.34 -10.79
CA ALA A 308 -18.95 -18.62 -12.16
C ALA A 308 -18.78 -20.13 -12.39
N GLU A 309 -19.36 -20.64 -13.48
CA GLU A 309 -19.26 -22.05 -13.85
C GLU A 309 -17.97 -22.37 -14.64
N LEU A 310 -17.16 -23.31 -14.14
CA LEU A 310 -15.99 -23.83 -14.84
C LEU A 310 -16.37 -25.07 -15.67
N SER A 311 -16.03 -25.07 -16.96
CA SER A 311 -16.31 -26.22 -17.84
C SER A 311 -15.51 -27.47 -17.44
N GLU A 312 -16.06 -28.65 -17.70
CA GLU A 312 -15.39 -29.94 -17.39
C GLU A 312 -14.00 -30.05 -18.04
N ASP A 313 -13.86 -29.57 -19.29
CA ASP A 313 -12.58 -29.58 -19.99
C ASP A 313 -11.55 -28.64 -19.34
N ALA A 314 -11.96 -27.43 -18.95
CA ALA A 314 -11.07 -26.49 -18.26
C ALA A 314 -10.67 -26.99 -16.85
N MET A 315 -11.62 -27.60 -16.14
CA MET A 315 -11.38 -28.27 -14.86
C MET A 315 -10.33 -29.38 -15.02
N ALA A 316 -10.43 -30.22 -16.06
CA ALA A 316 -9.49 -31.30 -16.32
C ALA A 316 -8.08 -30.80 -16.67
N ARG A 317 -7.96 -29.72 -17.46
CA ARG A 317 -6.65 -29.12 -17.79
C ARG A 317 -5.98 -28.54 -16.54
N GLY A 318 -6.70 -27.74 -15.77
CA GLY A 318 -6.17 -27.15 -14.53
C GLY A 318 -5.79 -28.20 -13.48
N ALA A 319 -6.58 -29.27 -13.35
CA ALA A 319 -6.28 -30.40 -12.46
C ALA A 319 -4.95 -31.09 -12.83
N ALA A 320 -4.71 -31.34 -14.13
CA ALA A 320 -3.47 -31.97 -14.59
C ALA A 320 -2.23 -31.13 -14.28
N ILE A 321 -2.33 -29.80 -14.40
CA ILE A 321 -1.25 -28.87 -14.03
C ILE A 321 -1.04 -28.88 -12.52
N TYR A 322 -2.11 -28.85 -11.73
CA TYR A 322 -2.04 -28.89 -10.27
C TYR A 322 -1.40 -30.19 -9.74
N GLU A 323 -1.78 -31.34 -10.29
CA GLU A 323 -1.22 -32.64 -9.92
C GLU A 323 0.29 -32.70 -10.19
N GLY A 324 0.74 -32.13 -11.32
CA GLY A 324 2.14 -32.11 -11.71
C GLY A 324 3.01 -31.17 -10.90
N ASN A 325 2.45 -30.04 -10.43
CA ASN A 325 3.24 -28.90 -9.92
C ASN A 325 2.95 -28.51 -8.47
N CYS A 326 1.73 -28.71 -7.98
CA CYS A 326 1.23 -28.07 -6.75
C CYS A 326 0.88 -29.09 -5.65
N LEU A 327 0.34 -30.24 -6.03
CA LEU A 327 -0.20 -31.26 -5.12
C LEU A 327 0.79 -31.74 -4.05
N SER A 328 2.08 -31.77 -4.39
CA SER A 328 3.13 -32.23 -3.48
C SER A 328 3.29 -31.34 -2.23
N CYS A 329 2.86 -30.08 -2.28
CA CYS A 329 2.90 -29.15 -1.15
C CYS A 329 1.50 -28.78 -0.67
N HIS A 330 0.58 -28.48 -1.58
CA HIS A 330 -0.76 -27.98 -1.25
C HIS A 330 -1.79 -29.08 -0.91
N GLY A 331 -1.47 -30.36 -1.16
CA GLY A 331 -2.35 -31.49 -0.89
C GLY A 331 -3.39 -31.72 -2.00
N ASP A 332 -4.05 -32.87 -1.99
CA ASP A 332 -5.20 -33.16 -2.86
C ASP A 332 -6.51 -32.57 -2.29
N ASP A 333 -6.47 -32.11 -1.04
CA ASP A 333 -7.55 -31.44 -0.31
C ASP A 333 -7.39 -29.91 -0.24
N GLY A 334 -6.31 -29.37 -0.82
CA GLY A 334 -6.02 -27.93 -0.84
C GLY A 334 -5.74 -27.33 0.54
N MET A 335 -5.62 -28.14 1.59
CA MET A 335 -5.41 -27.67 2.97
C MET A 335 -3.98 -27.21 3.22
N GLY A 336 -3.07 -27.46 2.28
CA GLY A 336 -1.66 -27.17 2.49
C GLY A 336 -1.01 -28.17 3.45
N ARG A 337 0.22 -27.85 3.83
CA ARG A 337 0.99 -28.63 4.80
C ARG A 337 1.76 -27.67 5.66
N ASP A 338 1.71 -27.90 6.97
CA ASP A 338 2.41 -27.09 7.96
C ASP A 338 3.89 -26.91 7.57
N GLY A 339 4.30 -25.66 7.52
CA GLY A 339 5.64 -25.24 7.18
C GLY A 339 6.07 -25.46 5.72
N LEU A 340 5.14 -25.83 4.83
CA LEU A 340 5.40 -25.99 3.40
C LEU A 340 4.53 -25.06 2.57
N ALA A 341 3.20 -25.13 2.73
CA ALA A 341 2.26 -24.38 1.91
C ALA A 341 0.99 -24.06 2.68
N ALA A 342 0.53 -22.81 2.56
CA ALA A 342 -0.71 -22.35 3.18
C ALA A 342 -1.95 -23.02 2.57
N ARG A 343 -3.05 -23.00 3.32
CA ARG A 343 -4.34 -23.49 2.83
C ARG A 343 -4.85 -22.64 1.67
N LEU A 344 -5.39 -23.31 0.66
CA LEU A 344 -6.07 -22.71 -0.50
C LEU A 344 -7.60 -22.70 -0.32
N VAL A 345 -8.12 -23.57 0.54
CA VAL A 345 -9.55 -23.65 0.88
C VAL A 345 -9.95 -22.46 1.74
N ASN A 346 -11.10 -21.84 1.47
CA ASN A 346 -11.66 -20.71 2.25
C ASN A 346 -10.66 -19.55 2.46
N ASN A 347 -9.76 -19.34 1.51
CA ASN A 347 -8.71 -18.33 1.60
C ASN A 347 -9.17 -17.09 0.83
N GLY A 348 -9.30 -15.93 1.48
CA GLY A 348 -9.84 -14.73 0.82
C GLY A 348 -8.97 -14.18 -0.31
N GLY A 349 -7.68 -14.51 -0.32
CA GLY A 349 -6.85 -14.18 -1.46
C GLY A 349 -7.00 -15.16 -2.64
N VAL A 350 -7.60 -16.34 -2.43
CA VAL A 350 -7.98 -17.29 -3.50
C VAL A 350 -9.41 -17.02 -3.96
N ASN A 351 -10.33 -16.84 -3.01
CA ASN A 351 -11.77 -16.77 -3.26
C ASN A 351 -12.29 -15.35 -3.50
N GLY A 352 -11.45 -14.32 -3.35
CA GLY A 352 -11.80 -12.95 -3.70
C GLY A 352 -12.24 -12.82 -5.16
N ASP A 353 -13.03 -11.78 -5.46
CA ASP A 353 -13.73 -11.64 -6.75
C ASP A 353 -12.77 -11.61 -7.95
N ASN A 354 -11.56 -11.10 -7.73
CA ASN A 354 -10.53 -10.98 -8.76
C ASN A 354 -9.47 -12.10 -8.66
N PRO A 355 -9.17 -12.83 -9.76
CA PRO A 355 -8.15 -13.90 -9.78
C PRO A 355 -6.70 -13.44 -9.58
N VAL A 356 -6.42 -12.13 -9.68
CA VAL A 356 -5.05 -11.59 -9.82
C VAL A 356 -4.12 -12.03 -8.69
N ASN A 357 -4.65 -12.29 -7.50
CA ASN A 357 -3.86 -12.76 -6.36
C ASN A 357 -3.21 -14.13 -6.61
N VAL A 358 -3.99 -15.11 -7.09
CA VAL A 358 -3.48 -16.44 -7.40
C VAL A 358 -2.53 -16.37 -8.59
N ILE A 359 -2.87 -15.57 -9.59
CA ILE A 359 -2.03 -15.32 -10.77
C ILE A 359 -0.67 -14.75 -10.35
N ASN A 360 -0.64 -13.70 -9.54
CA ASN A 360 0.58 -13.05 -9.07
C ASN A 360 1.44 -14.02 -8.25
N VAL A 361 0.83 -14.83 -7.38
CA VAL A 361 1.55 -15.86 -6.61
C VAL A 361 2.18 -16.91 -7.52
N LEU A 362 1.48 -17.35 -8.57
CA LEU A 362 2.03 -18.29 -9.55
C LEU A 362 3.15 -17.66 -10.38
N LEU A 363 3.00 -16.41 -10.80
CA LEU A 363 4.01 -15.71 -11.61
C LEU A 363 5.25 -15.35 -10.79
N GLN A 364 5.10 -14.80 -9.60
CA GLN A 364 6.22 -14.27 -8.80
C GLN A 364 6.86 -15.34 -7.92
N GLY A 365 6.10 -16.39 -7.56
CA GLY A 365 6.48 -17.31 -6.50
C GLY A 365 6.45 -16.65 -5.12
N ILE A 366 6.88 -17.39 -4.11
CA ILE A 366 6.98 -16.91 -2.73
C ILE A 366 8.31 -17.39 -2.16
N GLU A 367 9.16 -16.44 -1.79
CA GLU A 367 10.39 -16.73 -1.05
C GLU A 367 10.07 -17.30 0.35
N PRO A 368 10.89 -18.21 0.90
CA PRO A 368 10.68 -18.76 2.24
C PRO A 368 10.58 -17.67 3.31
N ARG A 369 9.53 -17.71 4.14
CA ARG A 369 9.28 -16.73 5.22
C ARG A 369 8.52 -17.37 6.38
N ASN A 370 8.87 -17.00 7.62
CA ASN A 370 8.11 -17.28 8.86
C ASN A 370 7.40 -18.65 8.83
N ASP A 371 8.23 -19.69 8.77
CA ASP A 371 7.88 -21.11 8.75
C ASP A 371 7.40 -21.69 7.40
N TRP A 372 7.01 -20.90 6.40
CA TRP A 372 6.55 -21.42 5.10
C TRP A 372 7.70 -21.71 4.11
N GLY A 373 7.51 -22.77 3.32
CA GLY A 373 8.44 -23.22 2.29
C GLY A 373 8.46 -22.30 1.06
N GLN A 374 9.45 -22.49 0.20
CA GLN A 374 9.53 -21.78 -1.07
C GLN A 374 8.39 -22.24 -2.00
N MET A 375 7.64 -21.28 -2.54
CA MET A 375 6.79 -21.52 -3.71
C MET A 375 7.55 -21.07 -4.96
N PRO A 376 7.80 -21.95 -5.94
CA PRO A 376 8.52 -21.56 -7.15
C PRO A 376 7.70 -20.58 -7.99
N SER A 377 8.40 -19.74 -8.75
CA SER A 377 7.79 -18.97 -9.83
C SER A 377 7.52 -19.88 -11.03
N PHE A 378 6.34 -19.71 -11.62
CA PHE A 378 5.93 -20.36 -12.87
C PHE A 378 5.98 -19.43 -14.07
N TYR A 379 6.52 -18.21 -13.91
CA TYR A 379 6.63 -17.21 -14.96
C TYR A 379 7.16 -17.84 -16.27
N ASP A 380 8.38 -18.36 -16.29
CA ASP A 380 8.97 -18.88 -17.53
C ASP A 380 8.52 -20.31 -17.91
N SER A 381 7.73 -20.98 -17.07
CA SER A 381 7.47 -22.43 -17.21
C SER A 381 6.05 -22.80 -17.62
N LEU A 382 5.07 -21.92 -17.40
CA LEU A 382 3.69 -22.10 -17.84
C LEU A 382 3.26 -20.95 -18.74
N SER A 383 2.49 -21.26 -19.77
CA SER A 383 1.84 -20.27 -20.62
C SER A 383 0.71 -19.56 -19.88
N ASP A 384 0.23 -18.46 -20.45
CA ASP A 384 -0.85 -17.66 -19.85
C ASP A 384 -2.17 -18.44 -19.75
N GLU A 385 -2.45 -19.32 -20.72
CA GLU A 385 -3.61 -20.22 -20.68
C GLU A 385 -3.46 -21.27 -19.58
N GLU A 386 -2.28 -21.88 -19.42
CA GLU A 386 -2.01 -22.86 -18.38
C GLU A 386 -2.10 -22.26 -16.96
N ILE A 387 -1.60 -21.03 -16.77
CA ILE A 387 -1.73 -20.31 -15.49
C ILE A 387 -3.20 -19.98 -15.21
N ALA A 388 -3.97 -19.55 -16.22
CA ALA A 388 -5.39 -19.28 -16.05
C ALA A 388 -6.16 -20.57 -15.69
N ASP A 389 -5.88 -21.68 -16.37
CA ASP A 389 -6.51 -22.98 -16.11
C ASP A 389 -6.23 -23.48 -14.68
N VAL A 390 -4.99 -23.47 -14.22
CA VAL A 390 -4.66 -23.91 -12.85
C VAL A 390 -5.20 -22.95 -11.79
N THR A 391 -5.22 -21.64 -12.08
CA THR A 391 -5.88 -20.64 -11.22
C THR A 391 -7.35 -20.96 -11.04
N ASN A 392 -8.06 -21.25 -12.13
CA ASN A 392 -9.48 -21.60 -12.10
C ASN A 392 -9.74 -22.92 -11.38
N TYR A 393 -8.90 -23.92 -11.59
CA TYR A 393 -8.99 -25.18 -10.85
C TYR A 393 -8.91 -24.95 -9.34
N VAL A 394 -7.91 -24.19 -8.85
CA VAL A 394 -7.76 -23.87 -7.42
C VAL A 394 -8.98 -23.11 -6.88
N ARG A 395 -9.51 -22.17 -7.66
CA ARG A 395 -10.64 -21.31 -7.28
C ARG A 395 -12.02 -21.97 -7.39
N ALA A 396 -12.12 -23.14 -8.04
CA ALA A 396 -13.34 -23.93 -8.17
C ALA A 396 -13.28 -25.30 -7.45
N SER A 397 -12.18 -25.58 -6.74
CA SER A 397 -11.97 -26.84 -6.02
C SER A 397 -12.29 -26.71 -4.53
N TRP A 398 -12.56 -27.85 -3.88
CA TRP A 398 -12.71 -27.96 -2.42
C TRP A 398 -13.81 -27.07 -1.80
N GLY A 399 -14.82 -26.71 -2.59
CA GLY A 399 -15.90 -25.82 -2.16
C GLY A 399 -15.53 -24.34 -2.22
N ASN A 400 -14.45 -23.98 -2.90
CA ASN A 400 -14.21 -22.61 -3.31
C ASN A 400 -15.23 -22.23 -4.40
N GLU A 401 -15.85 -21.08 -4.20
CA GLU A 401 -16.84 -20.48 -5.08
C GLU A 401 -16.37 -19.05 -5.38
N VAL A 402 -16.38 -18.66 -6.66
CA VAL A 402 -15.89 -17.35 -7.09
C VAL A 402 -16.81 -16.74 -8.13
N PRO A 403 -16.98 -15.41 -8.15
CA PRO A 403 -17.87 -14.74 -9.08
C PRO A 403 -17.29 -14.57 -10.48
N ARG A 404 -15.97 -14.73 -10.64
CA ARG A 404 -15.27 -14.54 -11.91
C ARG A 404 -14.09 -15.50 -12.06
N LEU A 405 -13.99 -16.15 -13.20
CA LEU A 405 -12.83 -16.98 -13.58
C LEU A 405 -11.66 -16.13 -14.12
N ALA A 406 -10.45 -16.66 -14.00
CA ALA A 406 -9.25 -16.15 -14.66
C ALA A 406 -9.30 -16.40 -16.17
N THR A 407 -8.71 -15.47 -16.92
CA THR A 407 -8.50 -15.55 -18.36
C THR A 407 -7.01 -15.47 -18.67
N ALA A 408 -6.59 -15.94 -19.85
CA ALA A 408 -5.21 -15.78 -20.30
C ALA A 408 -4.78 -14.30 -20.35
N LEU A 409 -5.69 -13.39 -20.72
CA LEU A 409 -5.43 -11.95 -20.72
C LEU A 409 -5.17 -11.39 -19.31
N ASP A 410 -5.83 -11.93 -18.27
CA ASP A 410 -5.53 -11.53 -16.89
C ASP A 410 -4.08 -11.89 -16.53
N VAL A 411 -3.61 -13.06 -17.01
CA VAL A 411 -2.25 -13.54 -16.76
C VAL A 411 -1.23 -12.73 -17.54
N GLU A 412 -1.44 -12.51 -18.82
CA GLU A 412 -0.57 -11.70 -19.69
C GLU A 412 -0.30 -10.31 -19.07
N ARG A 413 -1.37 -9.67 -18.57
CA ARG A 413 -1.27 -8.37 -17.88
C ARG A 413 -0.48 -8.44 -16.57
N ALA A 414 -0.78 -9.44 -15.72
CA ALA A 414 -0.07 -9.63 -14.47
C ALA A 414 1.42 -9.99 -14.70
N ARG A 415 1.73 -10.64 -15.82
CA ARG A 415 3.08 -11.00 -16.25
C ARG A 415 3.90 -9.77 -16.61
N GLY A 416 3.37 -8.84 -17.40
CA GLY A 416 4.04 -7.55 -17.67
C GLY A 416 4.32 -6.76 -16.39
N VAL A 417 3.37 -6.75 -15.45
CA VAL A 417 3.54 -6.15 -14.12
C VAL A 417 4.64 -6.84 -13.30
N ALA A 418 4.69 -8.17 -13.27
CA ALA A 418 5.71 -8.91 -12.53
C ALA A 418 7.12 -8.68 -13.11
N GLN A 419 7.24 -8.57 -14.43
CA GLN A 419 8.51 -8.26 -15.10
C GLN A 419 9.07 -6.90 -14.66
N LEU A 420 8.22 -5.87 -14.57
CA LEU A 420 8.61 -4.55 -14.09
C LEU A 420 9.21 -4.56 -12.69
N ASP A 421 8.60 -5.32 -11.76
CA ASP A 421 9.05 -5.39 -10.37
C ASP A 421 10.40 -6.12 -10.27
N MET A 422 10.60 -7.15 -11.10
CA MET A 422 11.83 -7.96 -11.12
C MET A 422 13.04 -7.27 -11.76
N THR A 423 12.86 -6.58 -12.89
CA THR A 423 13.99 -6.04 -13.67
C THR A 423 14.21 -4.55 -13.44
N GLY A 424 13.18 -3.84 -12.94
CA GLY A 424 13.15 -2.38 -12.92
C GLY A 424 13.21 -1.75 -14.31
N ASP A 425 13.11 -2.57 -15.36
CA ASP A 425 13.13 -2.18 -16.76
C ASP A 425 11.79 -1.54 -17.12
N THR A 426 11.80 -0.56 -18.01
CA THR A 426 10.61 0.18 -18.40
C THR A 426 9.88 -0.56 -19.51
N ASP A 427 9.11 -1.58 -19.13
CA ASP A 427 8.03 -2.03 -20.02
C ASP A 427 6.93 -0.96 -20.02
N LEU A 428 6.78 -0.29 -21.16
CA LEU A 428 5.82 0.78 -21.35
C LEU A 428 4.37 0.26 -21.36
N THR A 429 4.15 -1.04 -21.63
CA THR A 429 2.82 -1.68 -21.52
C THR A 429 2.31 -1.65 -20.08
N ALA A 430 3.19 -1.77 -19.10
CA ALA A 430 2.80 -1.83 -17.70
C ALA A 430 2.54 -0.43 -17.10
N ALA A 431 2.68 0.63 -17.90
CA ALA A 431 2.12 1.96 -17.64
C ALA A 431 0.70 2.15 -18.23
N CYS A 432 0.19 1.17 -18.99
CA CYS A 432 -1.13 1.24 -19.60
C CYS A 432 -2.26 1.04 -18.58
N PRO A 433 -3.36 1.83 -18.66
CA PRO A 433 -4.49 1.66 -17.76
C PRO A 433 -5.11 0.27 -17.87
N VAL A 434 -5.22 -0.44 -16.74
CA VAL A 434 -5.92 -1.73 -16.70
C VAL A 434 -7.42 -1.46 -16.57
N VAL A 435 -8.15 -1.78 -17.63
CA VAL A 435 -9.62 -1.73 -17.63
C VAL A 435 -10.21 -3.06 -18.04
N SER A 436 -11.44 -3.33 -17.57
CA SER A 436 -12.25 -4.40 -18.14
C SER A 436 -12.37 -4.17 -19.65
N LEU A 437 -12.28 -5.21 -20.47
CA LEU A 437 -12.59 -5.15 -21.90
C LEU A 437 -13.83 -5.98 -22.24
N GLU A 438 -14.64 -6.27 -21.22
CA GLU A 438 -15.94 -6.92 -21.41
C GLU A 438 -16.82 -6.07 -22.33
N GLY A 439 -17.47 -6.73 -23.29
CA GLY A 439 -18.27 -6.08 -24.33
C GLY A 439 -17.46 -5.54 -25.52
N VAL A 440 -16.14 -5.45 -25.43
CA VAL A 440 -15.29 -4.94 -26.53
C VAL A 440 -14.99 -6.06 -27.54
N SER A 441 -15.33 -5.82 -28.80
CA SER A 441 -15.09 -6.74 -29.91
C SER A 441 -13.66 -6.65 -30.45
N ASP A 442 -13.25 -7.69 -31.17
CA ASP A 442 -11.96 -7.69 -31.88
C ASP A 442 -11.92 -6.61 -32.97
N GLY A 443 -13.07 -6.23 -33.53
CA GLY A 443 -13.16 -5.13 -34.49
C GLY A 443 -12.72 -3.80 -33.89
N THR A 444 -13.13 -3.52 -32.65
CA THR A 444 -12.68 -2.31 -31.92
C THR A 444 -11.20 -2.39 -31.57
N ARG A 445 -10.71 -3.57 -31.14
CA ARG A 445 -9.27 -3.77 -30.86
C ARG A 445 -8.42 -3.53 -32.10
N ASP A 446 -8.79 -4.10 -33.24
CA ASP A 446 -8.09 -3.96 -34.51
C ASP A 446 -8.10 -2.51 -35.02
N ALA A 447 -9.24 -1.83 -34.89
CA ALA A 447 -9.37 -0.43 -35.28
C ALA A 447 -8.46 0.48 -34.46
N VAL A 448 -8.39 0.27 -33.14
CA VAL A 448 -7.47 1.03 -32.27
C VAL A 448 -6.02 0.68 -32.57
N ARG A 449 -5.70 -0.60 -32.82
CA ARG A 449 -4.35 -1.03 -33.19
C ARG A 449 -3.89 -0.39 -34.49
N ALA A 450 -4.78 -0.22 -35.47
CA ALA A 450 -4.45 0.47 -36.72
C ALA A 450 -4.07 1.95 -36.50
N VAL A 451 -4.71 2.63 -35.55
CA VAL A 451 -4.32 4.00 -35.15
C VAL A 451 -2.95 4.01 -34.45
N ALA A 452 -2.64 2.96 -33.68
CA ALA A 452 -1.36 2.80 -33.00
C ALA A 452 -0.19 2.41 -33.93
N ASP A 453 -0.44 2.06 -35.19
CA ASP A 453 0.61 1.74 -36.19
C ASP A 453 1.23 3.00 -36.85
N GLY A 454 0.72 4.20 -36.50
CA GLY A 454 1.22 5.46 -37.06
C GLY A 454 0.97 6.70 -36.17
N PRO A 455 1.47 7.88 -36.57
CA PRO A 455 1.17 9.12 -35.86
C PRO A 455 -0.33 9.43 -35.92
N VAL A 456 -0.93 9.79 -34.78
CA VAL A 456 -2.36 10.10 -34.70
C VAL A 456 -2.66 11.39 -35.46
N GLN A 457 -3.53 11.30 -36.46
CA GLN A 457 -4.02 12.43 -37.25
C GLN A 457 -5.50 12.74 -36.95
N GLU A 458 -5.91 13.96 -37.27
CA GLU A 458 -7.29 14.41 -37.15
C GLU A 458 -8.24 13.54 -37.98
N GLY A 459 -9.27 12.99 -37.33
CA GLY A 459 -10.28 12.12 -37.96
C GLY A 459 -9.94 10.63 -38.05
N GLU A 460 -8.74 10.19 -37.71
CA GLU A 460 -8.36 8.76 -37.77
C GLU A 460 -9.04 7.89 -36.70
N LEU A 461 -9.58 8.52 -35.67
CA LEU A 461 -10.28 7.87 -34.57
C LEU A 461 -11.76 7.54 -34.85
N GLN A 462 -12.33 8.03 -35.96
CA GLN A 462 -13.77 7.91 -36.23
C GLN A 462 -14.23 6.45 -36.34
N ASP A 463 -13.48 5.61 -37.06
CA ASP A 463 -13.85 4.20 -37.23
C ASP A 463 -13.71 3.42 -35.91
N ALA A 464 -12.69 3.74 -35.12
CA ALA A 464 -12.45 3.11 -33.82
C ALA A 464 -13.51 3.54 -32.79
N VAL A 465 -13.90 4.82 -32.77
CA VAL A 465 -14.98 5.35 -31.92
C VAL A 465 -16.34 4.79 -32.34
N ALA A 466 -16.64 4.72 -33.64
CA ALA A 466 -17.89 4.15 -34.12
C ALA A 466 -18.00 2.65 -33.80
N SER A 467 -16.89 1.90 -33.89
CA SER A 467 -16.84 0.50 -33.47
C SER A 467 -17.09 0.36 -31.97
N LEU A 468 -16.44 1.20 -31.16
CA LEU A 468 -16.64 1.23 -29.71
C LEU A 468 -18.06 1.61 -29.31
N GLU A 469 -18.70 2.57 -29.98
CA GLU A 469 -20.09 2.97 -29.74
C GLU A 469 -21.08 1.83 -30.02
N ASN A 470 -20.77 0.95 -30.99
CA ASN A 470 -21.58 -0.25 -31.21
C ASN A 470 -21.37 -1.31 -30.11
N ASP A 471 -20.13 -1.45 -29.65
CA ASP A 471 -19.76 -2.43 -28.62
C ASP A 471 -20.25 -2.02 -27.22
N LEU A 472 -20.22 -0.73 -26.92
CA LEU A 472 -20.47 -0.15 -25.59
C LEU A 472 -21.53 0.96 -25.64
N SER A 473 -22.62 0.74 -26.38
CA SER A 473 -23.64 1.78 -26.64
C SER A 473 -24.18 2.45 -25.36
N ASP A 474 -24.39 1.66 -24.30
CA ASP A 474 -24.98 2.11 -23.05
C ASP A 474 -23.94 2.50 -21.98
N ALA A 475 -22.64 2.41 -22.30
CA ALA A 475 -21.58 2.71 -21.36
C ALA A 475 -21.41 4.23 -21.16
N GLU A 476 -21.07 4.62 -19.93
CA GLU A 476 -20.75 6.01 -19.61
C GLU A 476 -19.56 6.52 -20.43
N TYR A 477 -19.55 7.83 -20.71
CA TYR A 477 -18.47 8.50 -21.44
C TYR A 477 -17.07 8.16 -20.89
N THR A 478 -16.92 8.17 -19.56
CA THR A 478 -15.65 7.85 -18.89
C THR A 478 -15.21 6.42 -19.16
N ARG A 479 -16.15 5.46 -19.22
CA ARG A 479 -15.86 4.06 -19.54
C ARG A 479 -15.34 3.91 -20.96
N LYS A 480 -16.00 4.55 -21.93
CA LYS A 480 -15.59 4.57 -23.34
C LYS A 480 -14.19 5.18 -23.50
N LEU A 481 -13.95 6.30 -22.82
CA LEU A 481 -12.66 6.97 -22.82
C LEU A 481 -11.55 6.04 -22.29
N THR A 482 -11.72 5.47 -21.09
CA THR A 482 -10.64 4.64 -20.48
C THR A 482 -10.40 3.34 -21.26
N VAL A 483 -11.43 2.75 -21.88
CA VAL A 483 -11.27 1.58 -22.78
C VAL A 483 -10.40 1.92 -23.98
N MET A 484 -10.71 3.01 -24.68
CA MET A 484 -9.94 3.42 -25.86
C MET A 484 -8.51 3.80 -25.51
N THR A 485 -8.29 4.52 -24.40
CA THR A 485 -6.96 4.86 -23.90
C THR A 485 -6.13 3.63 -23.58
N SER A 486 -6.73 2.63 -22.93
CA SER A 486 -6.08 1.35 -22.61
C SER A 486 -5.70 0.61 -23.88
N LEU A 487 -6.66 0.38 -24.80
CA LEU A 487 -6.40 -0.33 -26.06
C LEU A 487 -5.31 0.32 -26.91
N TYR A 488 -5.28 1.65 -26.96
CA TYR A 488 -4.25 2.36 -27.73
C TYR A 488 -2.90 2.31 -27.06
N CYS A 489 -2.85 2.42 -25.73
CA CYS A 489 -1.62 2.27 -24.97
C CYS A 489 -1.01 0.88 -25.18
N ASP A 490 -1.83 -0.16 -25.07
CA ASP A 490 -1.43 -1.56 -25.25
C ASP A 490 -0.91 -1.77 -26.68
N ALA A 491 -1.69 -1.36 -27.69
CA ALA A 491 -1.30 -1.49 -29.08
C ALA A 491 -0.02 -0.72 -29.44
N LEU A 492 0.17 0.48 -28.87
CA LEU A 492 1.36 1.30 -29.10
C LEU A 492 2.61 0.62 -28.55
N ALA A 493 2.52 0.04 -27.35
CA ALA A 493 3.65 -0.60 -26.70
C ALA A 493 4.02 -1.94 -27.37
N GLU A 494 3.05 -2.66 -27.94
CA GLU A 494 3.30 -3.89 -28.68
C GLU A 494 3.87 -3.68 -30.10
N LEU A 495 3.55 -2.56 -30.76
CA LEU A 495 3.94 -2.32 -32.15
C LEU A 495 5.35 -1.73 -32.29
N ASP A 496 5.87 -1.08 -31.25
CA ASP A 496 7.18 -0.43 -31.27
C ASP A 496 7.93 -0.68 -29.95
N GLU A 497 8.56 -1.85 -29.84
CA GLU A 497 9.33 -2.28 -28.65
C GLU A 497 10.52 -1.34 -28.32
N ASP A 498 10.98 -0.53 -29.28
CA ASP A 498 12.11 0.40 -29.14
C ASP A 498 11.66 1.87 -28.94
N ILE A 499 10.35 2.14 -28.82
CA ILE A 499 9.83 3.50 -28.68
C ILE A 499 10.39 4.18 -27.43
N SER A 500 10.87 5.41 -27.58
CA SER A 500 11.37 6.16 -26.43
C SER A 500 10.20 6.54 -25.51
N GLU A 501 10.44 6.59 -24.19
CA GLU A 501 9.41 6.99 -23.23
C GLU A 501 8.79 8.37 -23.55
N ALA A 502 9.59 9.29 -24.08
CA ALA A 502 9.12 10.61 -24.50
C ALA A 502 8.17 10.52 -25.71
N ASP A 503 8.52 9.72 -26.72
CA ASP A 503 7.70 9.54 -27.92
C ASP A 503 6.43 8.74 -27.62
N PHE A 504 6.53 7.73 -26.75
CA PHE A 504 5.38 6.96 -26.25
C PHE A 504 4.35 7.89 -25.60
N ARG A 505 4.81 8.76 -24.69
CA ARG A 505 3.97 9.76 -24.03
C ARG A 505 3.40 10.79 -25.01
N GLU A 506 4.17 11.25 -25.98
CA GLU A 506 3.70 12.19 -27.01
C GLU A 506 2.58 11.58 -27.87
N ARG A 507 2.73 10.29 -28.24
CA ARG A 507 1.72 9.57 -29.02
C ARG A 507 0.45 9.29 -28.23
N GLN A 508 0.55 8.96 -26.94
CA GLN A 508 -0.62 8.85 -26.05
C GLN A 508 -1.35 10.18 -25.90
N LEU A 509 -0.61 11.27 -25.75
CA LEU A 509 -1.13 12.64 -25.69
C LEU A 509 -1.93 13.02 -26.94
N ALA A 510 -1.36 12.76 -28.12
CA ALA A 510 -2.01 13.03 -29.39
C ALA A 510 -3.32 12.24 -29.53
N PHE A 511 -3.28 10.95 -29.17
CA PHE A 511 -4.46 10.08 -29.14
C PHE A 511 -5.56 10.61 -28.21
N MET A 512 -5.22 10.95 -26.96
CA MET A 512 -6.20 11.44 -25.99
C MET A 512 -6.86 12.75 -26.39
N ASN A 513 -6.09 13.67 -26.99
CA ASN A 513 -6.64 14.93 -27.47
C ASN A 513 -7.64 14.70 -28.61
N GLU A 514 -7.31 13.81 -29.54
CA GLU A 514 -8.20 13.51 -30.65
C GLU A 514 -9.41 12.66 -30.24
N LEU A 515 -9.23 11.71 -29.31
CA LEU A 515 -10.30 10.89 -28.77
C LEU A 515 -11.36 11.74 -28.05
N ASN A 516 -10.93 12.73 -27.27
CA ASN A 516 -11.85 13.68 -26.63
C ASN A 516 -12.66 14.46 -27.65
N ASN A 517 -12.05 14.86 -28.77
CA ASN A 517 -12.75 15.54 -29.86
C ASN A 517 -13.72 14.61 -30.58
N ALA A 518 -13.33 13.35 -30.81
CA ALA A 518 -14.14 12.38 -31.54
C ALA A 518 -15.39 11.96 -30.75
N ILE A 519 -15.24 11.58 -29.47
CA ILE A 519 -16.39 11.16 -28.65
C ILE A 519 -17.33 12.34 -28.34
N ALA A 520 -16.81 13.58 -28.21
CA ALA A 520 -17.64 14.75 -27.93
C ALA A 520 -18.48 15.23 -29.14
N ASN A 521 -18.18 14.78 -30.36
CA ASN A 521 -18.89 15.17 -31.58
C ASN A 521 -19.94 14.14 -32.06
N ASP A 522 -19.98 12.94 -31.48
CA ASP A 522 -20.93 11.85 -31.82
C ASP A 522 -22.12 11.72 -30.84
N GLY A 523 -22.16 12.53 -29.78
CA GLY A 523 -23.33 12.71 -28.89
C GLY A 523 -24.11 13.99 -29.17
#